data_AF-X1D826-F1
#
_entry.id   AF-X1D826-F1
#
_cell.length_a   1.000
_cell.length_b   1.000
_cell.length_c   1.000
_cell.angle_alpha   90.00
_cell.angle_beta   90.00
_cell.angle_gamma   90.00
#
_symmetry.space_group_name_H-M   'P 1'
#
loop_
_entity.id
_entity.type
_entity.pdbx_description
1 polymer ?
#
loop_
_entity_poly.entity_id
_entity_poly.type
_entity_poly.pdbx_seq_one_letter_code
_entity_poly.pdbx_strand_id
1 'polypeptide(L)' 'CGADENWKDEIKRGFPEELLDKAVAKGYFGYEMNWDKMNPIVRNMMQKASKTTEPVSKINTGNIRKFAEEIAEALS' A
#
# COMPACT_ATOMS: atom_id res chain seq x y z
N CYS A 1 7.37 0.45 -3.68
CA CYS A 1 6.31 0.76 -2.69
C CYS A 1 5.85 2.20 -2.95
N GLY A 2 4.54 2.40 -3.20
CA GLY A 2 3.98 3.71 -3.58
C GLY A 2 3.65 3.91 -5.06
N ALA A 3 3.63 2.83 -5.84
CA ALA A 3 3.19 2.81 -7.22
C ALA A 3 1.66 2.76 -7.29
N ASP A 4 1.02 3.93 -7.15
CA ASP A 4 -0.43 4.08 -7.24
C ASP A 4 -0.98 3.63 -8.61
N GLU A 5 -0.25 3.92 -9.69
CA GLU A 5 -0.74 3.66 -11.05
C GLU A 5 -0.71 2.18 -11.46
N ASN A 6 0.19 1.38 -10.87
CA ASN A 6 0.42 -0.02 -11.27
C ASN A 6 0.16 -1.06 -10.15
N TRP A 7 -0.56 -0.69 -9.09
CA TRP A 7 -0.77 -1.57 -7.94
C TRP A 7 -1.39 -2.93 -8.30
N LYS A 8 -2.24 -2.96 -9.34
CA LYS A 8 -2.86 -4.22 -9.81
C LYS A 8 -1.81 -5.19 -10.35
N ASP A 9 -0.82 -4.71 -11.09
CA ASP A 9 0.24 -5.54 -11.64
C ASP A 9 1.23 -5.97 -10.56
N GLU A 10 1.51 -5.10 -9.59
CA GLU A 10 2.31 -5.44 -8.41
C GLU A 10 1.64 -6.55 -7.59
N ILE A 11 0.33 -6.48 -7.36
CA ILE A 11 -0.40 -7.55 -6.68
C ILE A 11 -0.38 -8.85 -7.48
N LYS A 12 -0.59 -8.80 -8.80
CA LYS A 12 -0.49 -9.98 -9.67
C LYS A 12 0.88 -10.65 -9.64
N ARG A 13 1.95 -9.87 -9.50
CA ARG A 13 3.32 -10.39 -9.40
C ARG A 13 3.68 -10.88 -7.99
N GLY A 14 3.12 -10.24 -6.97
CA GLY A 14 3.43 -10.51 -5.56
C GLY A 14 2.69 -11.70 -4.95
N PHE A 15 1.59 -12.13 -5.57
CA PHE A 15 0.73 -13.19 -5.02
C PHE A 15 0.39 -14.24 -6.09
N PRO A 16 0.22 -15.52 -5.71
CA PRO A 16 -0.26 -16.56 -6.61
C PRO A 16 -1.66 -16.24 -7.16
N GLU A 17 -1.89 -16.57 -8.43
CA GLU A 17 -3.18 -16.36 -9.09
C GLU A 17 -4.34 -17.03 -8.34
N GLU A 18 -4.14 -18.25 -7.84
CA GLU A 18 -5.16 -18.97 -7.05
C GLU A 18 -5.60 -18.22 -5.79
N LEU A 19 -4.68 -17.48 -5.15
CA LEU A 19 -5.00 -16.67 -3.98
C LEU A 19 -5.81 -15.45 -4.40
N LEU A 20 -5.40 -14.81 -5.49
CA LEU A 20 -6.11 -13.66 -6.02
C LEU A 20 -7.52 -14.06 -6.45
N ASP A 21 -7.71 -15.17 -7.15
CA ASP A 21 -9.03 -15.57 -7.63
C ASP A 21 -10.00 -15.92 -6.50
N LYS A 22 -9.50 -16.44 -5.38
CA LYS A 22 -10.30 -16.78 -4.19
C LYS A 22 -10.43 -15.64 -3.17
N ALA A 23 -9.65 -14.57 -3.32
CA ALA A 23 -9.68 -13.46 -2.38
C ALA A 23 -11.02 -12.71 -2.48
N VAL A 24 -11.72 -12.63 -1.35
CA VAL A 24 -12.98 -11.89 -1.18
C VAL A 24 -12.84 -10.41 -1.52
N ALA A 25 -11.71 -9.81 -1.14
CA ALA A 25 -11.43 -8.40 -1.36
C ALA A 25 -9.96 -8.21 -1.78
N LYS A 26 -9.70 -7.20 -2.61
CA LYS A 26 -8.35 -6.83 -3.08
C LYS A 26 -8.23 -5.32 -3.03
N GLY A 27 -7.22 -4.81 -2.34
CA GLY A 27 -7.09 -3.37 -2.13
C GLY A 27 -5.65 -2.89 -2.20
N TYR A 28 -5.50 -1.66 -2.69
CA TYR A 28 -4.30 -0.85 -2.50
C TYR A 28 -4.63 0.33 -1.60
N PHE A 29 -3.92 0.44 -0.48
CA PHE A 29 -4.22 1.39 0.58
C PHE A 29 -3.36 2.65 0.54
N GLY A 30 -2.54 2.81 -0.50
CA GLY A 30 -1.57 3.89 -0.56
C GLY A 30 -0.30 3.58 0.23
N TYR A 31 0.39 4.63 0.67
CA TYR A 31 1.63 4.52 1.42
C TYR A 31 1.89 5.74 2.31
N GLU A 32 2.76 5.56 3.29
CA GLU A 32 3.30 6.64 4.11
C GLU A 32 4.83 6.51 4.19
N MET A 33 5.52 7.64 4.05
CA MET A 33 6.94 7.81 4.37
C MET A 33 7.03 8.68 5.61
N ASN A 34 7.21 8.04 6.76
CA ASN A 34 7.33 8.70 8.05
C ASN A 34 8.77 8.65 8.55
N TRP A 35 9.46 9.79 8.50
CA TRP A 35 10.87 9.89 8.86
C TRP A 35 11.14 9.70 10.34
N ASP A 36 10.20 10.04 11.21
CA ASP A 36 10.34 9.93 12.66
C ASP A 36 10.30 8.46 13.11
N LYS A 37 9.68 7.59 12.31
CA LYS A 37 9.64 6.15 12.52
C LYS A 37 10.85 5.41 11.92
N MET A 38 11.80 6.12 11.29
CA MET A 38 12.97 5.52 10.65
C MET A 38 14.26 5.77 11.44
N ASN A 39 15.16 4.78 11.45
CA ASN A 39 16.54 4.98 11.88
C ASN A 39 17.23 6.06 11.00
N PRO A 40 18.07 6.95 11.56
CA PRO A 40 18.76 8.01 10.81
C PRO A 40 19.50 7.56 9.54
N ILE A 41 20.14 6.38 9.54
CA ILE A 41 20.86 5.85 8.38
C ILE A 41 19.89 5.51 7.25
N VAL A 42 18.83 4.75 7.58
CA VAL A 42 17.79 4.35 6.62
C VAL A 42 17.03 5.58 6.13
N ARG A 43 16.72 6.53 7.02
CA ARG A 43 16.11 7.82 6.66
C ARG A 43 16.92 8.55 5.60
N ASN A 44 18.25 8.70 5.78
CA ASN A 44 19.10 9.39 4.82
C ASN A 44 19.13 8.68 3.45
N MET A 45 19.17 7.34 3.44
CA MET A 45 19.09 6.57 2.19
C MET A 45 17.74 6.79 1.49
N MET A 46 16.63 6.72 2.24
CA MET A 46 15.29 6.89 1.71
C MET A 46 15.02 8.30 1.18
N GLN A 47 15.45 9.34 1.89
CA GLN A 47 15.31 10.74 1.45
C GLN A 47 16.06 11.00 0.12
N LYS A 48 17.24 10.38 -0.05
CA LYS A 48 17.97 10.43 -1.33
C LYS A 48 17.24 9.69 -2.44
N ALA A 49 16.72 8.49 -2.17
CA ALA A 49 16.01 7.68 -3.16
C ALA A 49 14.67 8.31 -3.59
N SER A 50 13.92 8.88 -2.65
CA SER A 50 12.63 9.51 -2.89
C SER A 50 12.72 10.94 -3.41
N LYS A 51 13.92 11.54 -3.37
CA LYS A 51 14.17 12.96 -3.72
C LYS A 51 13.30 13.93 -2.90
N THR A 52 12.91 13.55 -1.68
CA THR A 52 12.18 14.41 -0.76
C THR A 52 12.70 14.23 0.67
N THR A 53 12.77 15.34 1.40
CA THR A 53 13.11 15.39 2.82
C THR A 53 11.88 15.56 3.71
N GLU A 54 10.72 15.83 3.11
CA GLU A 54 9.44 15.99 3.80
C GLU A 54 8.74 14.63 3.95
N PRO A 55 8.05 14.37 5.07
CA PRO A 55 7.25 13.17 5.21
C PRO A 55 6.10 13.19 4.19
N VAL A 56 5.75 12.02 3.66
CA VAL A 56 4.70 11.89 2.65
C VAL A 56 3.63 10.96 3.16
N SER A 57 2.37 11.38 3.13
CA SER A 57 1.24 10.50 3.40
C SER A 57 0.30 10.52 2.20
N LYS A 58 0.14 9.37 1.55
CA LYS A 58 -0.78 9.14 0.44
C LYS A 58 -1.70 7.96 0.74
N ILE A 59 -2.14 7.85 1.99
CA ILE A 59 -3.07 6.81 2.41
C ILE A 59 -4.40 6.99 1.67
N ASN A 60 -4.86 5.92 1.01
CA ASN A 60 -6.12 5.90 0.29
C ASN A 60 -7.22 5.34 1.21
N THR A 61 -7.79 6.22 2.04
CA THR A 61 -8.86 5.88 2.98
C THR A 61 -10.12 5.39 2.30
N GLY A 62 -10.40 5.85 1.07
CA GLY A 62 -11.52 5.37 0.27
C GLY A 62 -11.39 3.88 -0.09
N ASN A 63 -10.21 3.46 -0.55
CA ASN A 63 -9.94 2.05 -0.84
C ASN A 63 -9.94 1.20 0.43
N ILE A 64 -9.44 1.71 1.55
CA ILE A 64 -9.49 1.01 2.84
C ILE A 64 -10.95 0.76 3.24
N ARG A 65 -11.80 1.79 3.15
CA ARG A 65 -13.22 1.67 3.47
C ARG A 65 -13.91 0.64 2.59
N LYS A 66 -13.72 0.74 1.26
CA LYS A 66 -14.28 -0.21 0.29
C LYS A 66 -13.86 -1.64 0.60
N PHE A 67 -12.57 -1.87 0.87
CA PHE A 67 -12.04 -3.19 1.20
C PHE A 67 -12.67 -3.76 2.49
N ALA A 68 -12.87 -2.92 3.51
CA ALA A 68 -13.52 -3.34 4.75
C ALA A 68 -15.01 -3.68 4.54
N GLU A 69 -15.72 -2.91 3.71
CA GLU A 69 -17.11 -3.18 3.32
C GLU A 69 -17.23 -4.53 2.59
N GLU A 70 -16.37 -4.80 1.59
CA GLU A 70 -16.34 -6.08 0.86
C GLU A 70 -16.10 -7.29 1.79
N ILE A 71 -15.22 -7.15 2.79
CA ILE A 71 -14.98 -8.21 3.79
C ILE A 71 -16.21 -8.40 4.68
N ALA A 72 -16.83 -7.32 5.16
CA ALA A 72 -17.98 -7.40 6.04
C ALA A 72 -19.19 -8.07 5.33
N GLU A 73 -19.42 -7.73 4.06
CA GLU A 73 -20.48 -8.32 3.24
C GLU A 73 -20.30 -9.83 3.06
N ALA A 74 -19.06 -10.32 2.86
CA ALA A 74 -18.80 -11.74 2.67
C ALA A 74 -18.87 -12.59 3.96
N LEU A 75 -18.84 -11.94 5.13
CA LEU A 75 -18.94 -12.59 6.44
C LEU A 75 -20.36 -12.57 7.00
N SER A 76 -21.29 -11.86 6.35
CA SER A 76 -22.70 -11.75 6.71
C SER A 76 -23.52 -12.91 6.13
#